data_AF-A0A3L7WS03-F1
#
_entry.id   AF-A0A3L7WS03-F1
#
_cell.length_a   1.000
_cell.length_b   1.000
_cell.length_c   1.000
_cell.angle_alpha   90.00
_cell.angle_beta   90.00
_cell.angle_gamma   90.00
#
_symmetry.space_group_name_H-M   'P 1'
#
loop_
_entity.id
_entity.type
_entity.pdbx_description
1 polymer ?
#
loop_
_entity_poly.entity_id
_entity_poly.type
_entity_poly.pdbx_seq_one_letter_code
_entity_poly.pdbx_strand_id
1 'polypeptide(L)'
;MTQNPPAITKRQIDQLLGFLPLFEAPGFTPFLPKGEYNMTLPYVDAVMYFREVYVPICTAVHPYELLPEDAPGTEAGIGLYGSFATCTAMESASANQIRRLLRGCTRGEHFGFASTGDLLAEGVIQAALRRLHALRDSAPD
;
A
#
# COMPACT_ATOMS: atom_id res chain seq x y z
N MET A 1 -5.60 -3.27 -25.21
CA MET A 1 -4.63 -4.21 -24.62
C MET A 1 -4.07 -3.55 -23.38
N THR A 2 -4.51 -3.96 -22.21
CA THR A 2 -3.92 -3.51 -20.94
C THR A 2 -2.52 -4.11 -20.87
N GLN A 3 -1.49 -3.27 -21.07
CA GLN A 3 -0.12 -3.72 -20.88
C GLN A 3 0.07 -4.07 -19.40
N ASN A 4 0.74 -5.20 -19.13
CA ASN A 4 1.11 -5.56 -17.77
C ASN A 4 1.96 -4.43 -17.18
N PRO A 5 1.65 -3.97 -15.95
CA PRO A 5 2.48 -2.98 -15.31
C PRO A 5 3.91 -3.52 -15.14
N PRO A 6 4.93 -2.66 -15.30
CA PRO A 6 6.32 -3.07 -15.12
C PRO A 6 6.52 -3.60 -13.70
N ALA A 7 7.38 -4.61 -13.56
CA ALA A 7 7.77 -5.14 -12.26
C ALA A 7 8.34 -4.01 -11.38
N ILE A 8 8.06 -4.07 -10.08
CA ILE A 8 8.72 -3.21 -9.09
C ILE A 8 10.21 -3.58 -9.04
N THR A 9 11.10 -2.59 -8.92
CA THR A 9 12.54 -2.88 -8.80
C THR A 9 12.96 -3.11 -7.35
N LYS A 10 14.11 -3.76 -7.13
CA LYS A 10 14.73 -3.93 -5.81
C LYS A 10 14.91 -2.59 -5.10
N ARG A 11 15.41 -1.58 -5.84
CA ARG A 11 15.56 -0.23 -5.29
C ARG A 11 14.24 0.36 -4.80
N GLN A 12 13.17 0.18 -5.55
CA GLN A 12 11.83 0.66 -5.14
C GLN A 12 11.30 -0.10 -3.93
N ILE A 13 11.52 -1.42 -3.88
CA ILE A 13 11.21 -2.23 -2.69
C ILE A 13 11.98 -1.69 -1.48
N ASP A 14 13.30 -1.49 -1.59
CA ASP A 14 14.14 -1.01 -0.50
C ASP A 14 13.70 0.34 0.05
N GLN A 15 13.27 1.26 -0.83
CA GLN A 15 12.72 2.55 -0.42
C GLN A 15 11.47 2.39 0.45
N LEU A 16 10.59 1.45 0.12
CA LEU A 16 9.39 1.15 0.93
C LEU A 16 9.74 0.43 2.23
N LEU A 17 10.68 -0.52 2.17
CA LEU A 17 11.09 -1.31 3.33
C LEU A 17 11.81 -0.47 4.40
N GLY A 18 12.40 0.66 4.03
CA GLY A 18 12.99 1.60 4.98
C GLY A 18 12.03 2.09 6.07
N PHE A 19 10.72 2.02 5.82
CA PHE A 19 9.68 2.41 6.78
C PHE A 19 9.23 1.28 7.71
N LEU A 20 9.51 0.02 7.37
CA LEU A 20 9.00 -1.13 8.12
C LEU A 20 9.41 -1.11 9.60
N PRO A 21 10.69 -0.85 9.98
CA PRO A 21 11.06 -0.80 11.39
C PRO A 21 10.32 0.28 12.19
N LEU A 22 9.97 1.39 11.54
CA LEU A 22 9.23 2.49 12.17
C LEU A 22 7.77 2.11 12.41
N PHE A 23 7.14 1.46 11.44
CA PHE A 23 5.73 1.03 11.53
C PHE A 23 5.51 -0.16 12.46
N GLU A 24 6.57 -0.90 12.78
CA GLU A 24 6.56 -2.00 13.74
C GLU A 24 7.03 -1.58 15.14
N ALA A 25 7.44 -0.32 15.31
CA ALA A 25 7.88 0.19 16.60
C ALA A 25 6.73 0.11 17.63
N PRO A 26 6.98 -0.41 18.85
CA PRO A 26 5.97 -0.44 19.89
C PRO A 26 5.40 0.96 20.17
N GLY A 27 4.07 1.07 20.15
CA GLY A 27 3.38 2.33 20.40
C GLY A 27 3.31 3.29 19.20
N PHE A 28 3.76 2.87 18.01
CA PHE A 28 3.53 3.66 16.79
C PHE A 28 2.03 3.86 16.54
N THR A 29 1.64 5.12 16.32
CA THR A 29 0.30 5.50 15.90
C THR A 29 0.38 6.29 14.59
N PRO A 30 -0.35 5.91 13.54
CA PRO A 30 -0.26 6.58 12.24
C PRO A 30 -0.95 7.95 12.21
N PHE A 31 -1.76 8.26 13.22
CA PHE A 31 -2.53 9.48 13.32
C PHE A 31 -1.95 10.45 14.36
N LEU A 32 -2.13 11.75 14.10
CA LEU A 32 -1.94 12.79 15.09
C LEU A 32 -2.94 12.61 16.26
N PRO A 33 -2.74 13.26 17.41
CA PRO A 33 -3.77 13.36 18.43
C PRO A 33 -5.03 14.06 17.89
N LYS A 34 -6.22 13.65 18.33
CA LYS A 34 -7.51 14.24 17.88
C LYS A 34 -7.59 15.76 18.03
N GLY A 35 -6.88 16.34 18.99
CA GLY A 35 -6.81 17.81 19.21
C GLY A 35 -5.97 18.57 18.19
N GLU A 36 -5.22 17.86 17.35
CA GLU A 36 -4.31 18.42 16.34
C GLU A 36 -4.83 18.21 14.90
N TYR A 37 -6.05 17.68 14.76
CA TYR A 37 -6.67 17.50 13.46
C TYR A 37 -6.94 18.87 12.84
N ASN A 38 -6.46 19.07 11.62
CA ASN A 38 -6.70 20.28 10.83
C ASN A 38 -7.40 19.90 9.50
N MET A 39 -7.46 20.82 8.55
CA MET A 39 -8.08 20.58 7.23
C MET A 39 -7.28 19.62 6.31
N THR A 40 -6.17 19.05 6.80
CA THR A 40 -5.33 18.09 6.08
C THR A 40 -5.50 16.67 6.64
N LEU A 41 -4.87 15.68 6.00
CA LEU A 41 -4.88 14.31 6.51
C LEU A 41 -4.24 14.28 7.91
N PRO A 42 -4.89 13.67 8.92
CA PRO A 42 -4.43 13.74 10.32
C PRO A 42 -3.30 12.76 10.59
N TYR A 43 -2.27 12.75 9.74
CA TYR A 43 -1.17 11.79 9.76
C TYR A 43 0.07 12.36 10.42
N VAL A 44 0.79 11.49 11.14
CA VAL A 44 2.15 11.83 11.60
C VAL A 44 3.10 11.93 10.40
N ASP A 45 4.18 12.70 10.55
CA ASP A 45 5.15 12.97 9.47
C ASP A 45 5.67 11.70 8.79
N ALA A 46 5.88 10.63 9.56
CA ALA A 46 6.31 9.33 9.03
C ALA A 46 5.35 8.76 7.96
N VAL A 47 4.05 8.89 8.19
CA VAL A 47 3.02 8.41 7.26
C VAL A 47 2.94 9.33 6.04
N MET A 48 3.08 10.64 6.24
CA MET A 48 3.16 11.59 5.13
C MET A 48 4.37 11.32 4.23
N TYR A 49 5.55 11.09 4.82
CA TYR A 49 6.76 10.78 4.08
C TYR A 49 6.66 9.43 3.35
N PHE A 50 6.06 8.42 3.99
CA PHE A 50 5.79 7.14 3.32
C PHE A 50 4.91 7.33 2.08
N ARG A 51 3.87 8.17 2.15
CA ARG A 51 3.02 8.51 1.01
C ARG A 51 3.82 9.14 -0.12
N GLU A 52 4.66 10.11 0.18
CA GLU A 52 5.52 10.76 -0.82
C GLU A 52 6.44 9.76 -1.55
N VAL A 53 6.88 8.70 -0.86
CA VAL A 53 7.70 7.64 -1.44
C VAL A 53 6.88 6.66 -2.27
N TYR A 54 5.79 6.10 -1.72
CA TYR A 54 5.08 5.03 -2.42
C TYR A 54 4.26 5.54 -3.60
N VAL A 55 3.76 6.78 -3.56
CA VAL A 55 2.90 7.34 -4.61
C VAL A 55 3.56 7.28 -6.00
N PRO A 56 4.77 7.82 -6.21
CA PRO A 56 5.46 7.73 -7.50
C PRO A 56 5.76 6.28 -7.88
N ILE A 57 6.16 5.44 -6.92
CA ILE A 57 6.46 4.00 -7.14
C ILE A 57 5.21 3.26 -7.65
N CYS A 58 4.01 3.60 -7.19
CA CYS A 58 2.79 2.87 -7.51
C CYS A 58 2.04 3.42 -8.74
N THR A 59 2.52 4.50 -9.37
CA THR A 59 1.82 5.16 -10.50
C THR A 59 1.53 4.27 -11.70
N ALA A 60 2.37 3.27 -11.95
CA ALA A 60 2.21 2.37 -13.10
C ALA A 60 1.08 1.33 -12.91
N VAL A 61 0.47 1.25 -11.72
CA VAL A 61 -0.62 0.32 -11.41
C VAL A 61 -1.90 1.12 -11.17
N HIS A 62 -2.96 0.81 -11.92
CA HIS A 62 -4.26 1.46 -11.72
C HIS A 62 -5.01 0.80 -10.53
N PRO A 63 -5.57 1.59 -9.59
CA PRO A 63 -6.15 1.05 -8.35
C PRO A 63 -7.42 0.21 -8.57
N TYR A 64 -8.08 0.36 -9.73
CA TYR A 64 -9.37 -0.27 -10.03
C TYR A 64 -9.32 -1.24 -11.22
N GLU A 65 -8.16 -1.43 -11.85
CA GLU A 65 -8.03 -2.38 -12.95
C GLU A 65 -7.55 -3.74 -12.44
N LEU A 66 -7.93 -4.79 -13.18
CA LEU A 66 -7.44 -6.13 -12.96
C LEU A 66 -5.97 -6.24 -13.34
N LEU A 67 -5.25 -7.01 -12.55
CA LEU A 67 -3.90 -7.45 -12.82
C LEU A 67 -3.93 -8.87 -13.39
N PRO A 68 -2.95 -9.24 -14.25
CA PRO A 68 -2.87 -10.60 -14.81
C PRO A 68 -2.83 -11.71 -13.76
N GLU A 69 -2.26 -11.41 -12.60
CA GLU A 69 -2.15 -12.32 -11.45
C GLU A 69 -3.39 -12.39 -10.56
N ASP A 70 -4.46 -11.63 -10.86
CA ASP A 70 -5.70 -11.72 -10.10
C ASP A 70 -6.39 -13.06 -10.35
N ALA A 71 -7.07 -13.56 -9.31
CA ALA A 71 -7.79 -14.83 -9.39
C ALA A 71 -8.91 -14.76 -10.45
N PRO A 72 -9.18 -15.85 -11.17
CA PRO A 72 -10.34 -15.93 -12.06
C PRO A 72 -11.63 -15.55 -11.33
N GLY A 73 -12.46 -14.72 -11.96
CA GLY A 73 -13.70 -14.22 -11.36
C GLY A 73 -13.54 -12.97 -10.50
N THR A 74 -12.32 -12.42 -10.35
CA THR A 74 -12.12 -11.10 -9.73
C THR A 74 -12.78 -10.01 -10.58
N GLU A 75 -13.61 -9.18 -9.96
CA GLU A 75 -14.25 -8.04 -10.62
C GLU A 75 -13.42 -6.76 -10.45
N ALA A 76 -13.29 -6.00 -11.54
CA ALA A 76 -12.66 -4.68 -11.52
C ALA A 76 -13.49 -3.67 -10.71
N GLY A 77 -12.87 -2.57 -10.28
CA GLY A 77 -13.56 -1.47 -9.60
C GLY A 77 -13.20 -1.33 -8.13
N ILE A 78 -14.07 -0.62 -7.39
CA ILE A 78 -13.85 -0.28 -5.97
C ILE A 78 -13.85 -1.54 -5.09
N GLY A 79 -14.58 -2.59 -5.49
CA GLY A 79 -14.64 -3.86 -4.76
C GLY A 79 -13.28 -4.56 -4.57
N LEU A 80 -12.31 -4.29 -5.44
CA LEU A 80 -10.94 -4.77 -5.30
C LEU A 80 -10.32 -4.39 -3.95
N TYR A 81 -10.67 -3.22 -3.40
CA TYR A 81 -10.20 -2.79 -2.09
C TYR A 81 -10.68 -3.70 -0.97
N GLY A 82 -11.98 -3.96 -0.90
CA GLY A 82 -12.57 -4.76 0.18
C GLY A 82 -12.01 -6.19 0.21
N SER A 83 -11.76 -6.77 -0.96
CA SER A 83 -11.22 -8.13 -1.06
C SER A 83 -9.72 -8.22 -0.80
N PHE A 84 -8.97 -7.12 -1.00
CA PHE A 84 -7.51 -7.14 -1.02
C PHE A 84 -6.83 -6.39 0.14
N ALA A 85 -7.53 -5.49 0.83
CA ALA A 85 -7.01 -4.70 1.94
C ALA A 85 -7.04 -5.46 3.28
N THR A 86 -6.49 -6.68 3.33
CA THR A 86 -6.41 -7.48 4.55
C THR A 86 -5.02 -8.08 4.75
N CYS A 87 -4.63 -8.35 5.99
CA CYS A 87 -3.36 -9.01 6.30
C CYS A 87 -3.24 -10.38 5.63
N THR A 88 -4.30 -11.17 5.63
CA THR A 88 -4.34 -12.49 4.98
C THR A 88 -4.13 -12.40 3.47
N ALA A 89 -4.73 -11.41 2.80
CA ALA A 89 -4.49 -11.20 1.37
C ALA A 89 -3.00 -10.89 1.08
N MET A 90 -2.32 -10.17 1.99
CA MET A 90 -0.89 -9.84 1.82
C MET A 90 0.04 -11.05 1.91
N GLU A 91 -0.37 -12.16 2.53
CA GLU A 91 0.48 -13.36 2.67
C GLU A 91 0.90 -13.93 1.31
N SER A 92 0.01 -13.84 0.31
CA SER A 92 0.24 -14.38 -1.04
C SER A 92 0.34 -13.31 -2.13
N ALA A 93 0.01 -12.05 -1.80
CA ALA A 93 0.00 -10.92 -2.73
C ALA A 93 1.25 -10.83 -3.62
N SER A 94 1.05 -10.49 -4.90
CA SER A 94 2.12 -10.07 -5.78
C SER A 94 2.60 -8.65 -5.44
N ALA A 95 3.79 -8.29 -5.91
CA ALA A 95 4.29 -6.93 -5.76
C ALA A 95 3.40 -5.87 -6.44
N ASN A 96 2.79 -6.18 -7.58
CA ASN A 96 1.90 -5.24 -8.27
C ASN A 96 0.53 -5.15 -7.59
N GLN A 97 0.02 -6.24 -7.00
CA GLN A 97 -1.19 -6.16 -6.19
C GLN A 97 -0.95 -5.31 -4.92
N ILE A 98 0.24 -5.39 -4.31
CA ILE A 98 0.64 -4.48 -3.21
C ILE A 98 0.72 -3.03 -3.68
N ARG A 99 1.30 -2.76 -4.86
CA ARG A 99 1.28 -1.41 -5.46
C ARG A 99 -0.14 -0.92 -5.71
N ARG A 100 -1.06 -1.81 -6.12
CA ARG A 100 -2.48 -1.49 -6.29
C ARG A 100 -3.11 -1.07 -4.96
N LEU A 101 -2.85 -1.82 -3.89
CA LEU A 101 -3.30 -1.49 -2.53
C LEU A 101 -2.77 -0.14 -2.05
N LEU A 102 -1.49 0.16 -2.26
CA LEU A 102 -0.93 1.45 -1.87
C LEU A 102 -1.50 2.58 -2.74
N ARG A 103 -1.70 2.33 -4.03
CA ARG A 103 -2.20 3.35 -4.96
C ARG A 103 -3.58 3.86 -4.58
N GLY A 104 -4.53 2.99 -4.27
CA GLY A 104 -5.86 3.45 -3.89
C GLY A 104 -5.99 3.86 -2.42
N CYS A 105 -4.98 3.71 -1.54
CA CYS A 105 -4.97 4.45 -0.26
C CYS A 105 -5.10 5.95 -0.53
N THR A 106 -4.40 6.47 -1.55
CA THR A 106 -4.51 7.88 -1.95
C THR A 106 -5.91 8.28 -2.41
N ARG A 107 -6.67 7.34 -2.96
CA ARG A 107 -8.06 7.57 -3.38
C ARG A 107 -9.00 7.47 -2.18
N GLY A 108 -8.82 6.45 -1.35
CA GLY A 108 -9.57 6.23 -0.12
C GLY A 108 -9.52 7.44 0.81
N GLU A 109 -8.36 8.09 0.90
CA GLU A 109 -8.18 9.36 1.61
C GLU A 109 -9.10 10.50 1.11
N HIS A 110 -9.46 10.53 -0.19
CA HIS A 110 -10.40 11.52 -0.72
C HIS A 110 -11.87 11.19 -0.42
N PHE A 111 -12.17 9.91 -0.16
CA PHE A 111 -13.54 9.43 0.04
C PHE A 111 -13.82 8.98 1.49
N GLY A 112 -12.85 9.13 2.40
CA GLY A 112 -13.00 8.83 3.82
C GLY A 112 -13.02 7.33 4.18
N PHE A 113 -12.38 6.47 3.38
CA PHE A 113 -12.28 5.03 3.67
C PHE A 113 -10.93 4.46 3.23
N ALA A 114 -10.46 3.34 3.81
CA ALA A 114 -9.23 2.64 3.41
C ALA A 114 -8.01 3.57 3.23
N SER A 115 -7.82 4.49 4.17
CA SER A 115 -6.76 5.49 4.10
C SER A 115 -5.40 4.87 4.49
N THR A 116 -4.29 5.52 4.14
CA THR A 116 -2.94 5.01 4.51
C THR A 116 -2.83 4.78 6.02
N GLY A 117 -3.36 5.70 6.82
CA GLY A 117 -3.35 5.60 8.28
C GLY A 117 -4.20 4.44 8.81
N ASP A 118 -5.38 4.20 8.23
CA ASP A 118 -6.27 3.10 8.66
C ASP A 118 -5.59 1.75 8.43
N LEU A 119 -5.04 1.54 7.23
CA LEU A 119 -4.36 0.28 6.89
C LEU A 119 -3.04 0.06 7.64
N LEU A 120 -2.40 1.14 8.12
CA LEU A 120 -1.28 1.04 9.07
C LEU A 120 -1.75 0.66 10.47
N ALA A 121 -2.86 1.23 10.95
CA ALA A 121 -3.44 0.91 12.25
C ALA A 121 -3.94 -0.54 12.31
N GLU A 122 -4.45 -1.06 11.20
CA GLU A 122 -4.91 -2.45 11.05
C GLU A 122 -3.77 -3.45 10.79
N GLY A 123 -2.54 -2.99 10.54
CA GLY A 123 -1.39 -3.87 10.28
C GLY A 123 -1.25 -4.33 8.82
N VAL A 124 -2.16 -3.93 7.94
CA VAL A 124 -2.21 -4.37 6.53
C VAL A 124 -0.99 -3.87 5.75
N ILE A 125 -0.59 -2.61 5.95
CA ILE A 125 0.61 -2.07 5.27
C ILE A 125 1.88 -2.77 5.77
N GLN A 126 1.99 -3.08 7.07
CA GLN A 126 3.11 -3.84 7.61
C GLN A 126 3.17 -5.25 7.00
N ALA A 127 2.03 -5.93 6.89
CA ALA A 127 1.95 -7.22 6.20
C ALA A 127 2.37 -7.11 4.73
N ALA A 128 1.95 -6.06 4.03
CA ALA A 128 2.34 -5.79 2.65
C ALA A 128 3.85 -5.55 2.51
N LEU A 129 4.46 -4.78 3.41
CA LEU A 129 5.90 -4.53 3.41
C LEU A 129 6.70 -5.81 3.71
N ARG A 130 6.29 -6.64 4.68
CA ARG A 130 6.90 -7.95 4.91
C ARG A 130 6.81 -8.85 3.68
N ARG A 131 5.69 -8.81 2.96
CA ARG A 131 5.53 -9.53 1.70
C ARG A 131 6.49 -9.01 0.63
N LEU A 132 6.63 -7.68 0.48
CA LEU A 132 7.62 -7.09 -0.43
C LEU A 132 9.06 -7.50 -0.06
N HIS A 133 9.38 -7.56 1.23
CA HIS A 133 10.67 -8.06 1.69
C HIS A 133 10.91 -9.50 1.23
N ALA A 134 9.92 -10.39 1.35
CA ALA A 134 10.02 -11.76 0.86
C ALA A 134 10.13 -11.88 -0.68
N LEU A 135 9.59 -10.90 -1.42
CA LEU A 135 9.65 -10.87 -2.89
C LEU A 135 10.91 -10.17 -3.45
N ARG A 136 11.68 -9.51 -2.58
CA ARG A 136 12.79 -8.62 -2.96
C ARG A 136 13.83 -9.28 -3.85
N ASP A 137 14.28 -10.49 -3.49
CA ASP A 137 15.40 -11.13 -4.19
C ASP A 137 15.04 -11.57 -5.63
N SER A 138 13.74 -11.72 -5.91
CA SER A 138 13.21 -12.04 -7.24
C SER A 138 12.91 -10.81 -8.10
N ALA A 139 13.03 -9.59 -7.55
CA ALA A 139 12.78 -8.37 -8.29
C ALA A 139 13.94 -8.01 -9.23
N PRO A 140 13.69 -7.31 -10.34
CA PRO A 140 14.77 -6.71 -11.15
C PRO A 140 15.51 -5.63 -10.36
N ASP A 141 16.77 -5.36 -10.72
CA ASP A 141 17.59 -4.31 -10.10
C ASP A 141 17.02 -2.89 -10.32
#